data_AF-A0A1W9V123-F1
#
_entry.id   AF-A0A1W9V123-F1
#
_cell.length_a   1.000
_cell.length_b   1.000
_cell.length_c   1.000
_cell.angle_alpha   90.00
_cell.angle_beta   90.00
_cell.angle_gamma   90.00
#
_symmetry.space_group_name_H-M   'P 1'
#
loop_
_entity.id
_entity.type
_entity.pdbx_description
1 polymer ?
#
loop_
_entity_poly.entity_id
_entity_poly.type
_entity_poly.pdbx_seq_one_letter_code
_entity_poly.pdbx_strand_id
1 'polypeptide(L)'
;MTGTAQGFPPVDLYKVGDVYFVRDGNHRVSVARANKAKTIEASVTEYQTPVELTSADTLDDILIKSGQSNFLQATHLDRLRPDQDIRLTNPGRYKRLLADISRHKYFKELECSCEISCQEAVVSWYDKVYMPLINEIRARKILKRFPGRTEADLYTWLVLHRAALEKVYGMGRIPNDDVVEDLAAEAPASPVKKIERAIKRRLNPGSLPPPVD
;
A
#
# COMPACT_ATOMS: atom_id res chain seq x y z
N MET A 1 -52.46 37.38 4.78
CA MET A 1 -51.32 36.95 5.61
C MET A 1 -50.92 35.55 5.19
N THR A 2 -49.79 35.37 4.51
CA THR A 2 -49.02 34.11 4.44
C THR A 2 -47.62 34.47 3.95
N GLY A 3 -46.73 34.88 4.87
CA GLY A 3 -45.31 34.97 4.58
C GLY A 3 -44.75 33.55 4.58
N THR A 4 -44.33 33.06 3.42
CA THR A 4 -43.56 31.82 3.33
C THR A 4 -42.26 32.03 4.08
N ALA A 5 -42.03 31.26 5.16
CA ALA A 5 -40.74 31.22 5.83
C ALA A 5 -39.69 30.77 4.80
N GLN A 6 -38.95 31.72 4.26
CA GLN A 6 -37.95 31.48 3.24
C GLN A 6 -36.76 30.83 3.94
N GLY A 7 -36.76 29.49 3.97
CA GLY A 7 -35.66 28.71 4.51
C GLY A 7 -34.34 29.10 3.84
N PHE A 8 -33.24 28.97 4.58
CA PHE A 8 -31.92 29.11 3.98
C PHE A 8 -31.75 28.04 2.90
N PRO A 9 -31.06 28.35 1.79
CA PRO A 9 -30.78 27.34 0.78
C PRO A 9 -30.04 26.16 1.40
N PRO A 10 -30.37 24.92 0.99
CA PRO A 10 -29.71 23.73 1.51
C PRO A 10 -28.19 23.79 1.27
N VAL A 11 -27.42 23.04 2.06
CA VAL A 11 -25.99 22.88 1.81
C VAL A 11 -25.78 21.87 0.69
N ASP A 12 -24.73 22.04 -0.12
CA ASP A 12 -24.39 21.06 -1.15
C ASP A 12 -23.32 20.11 -0.61
N LEU A 13 -23.59 18.82 -0.65
CA LEU A 13 -22.68 17.78 -0.15
C LEU A 13 -22.32 16.79 -1.26
N TYR A 14 -21.09 16.28 -1.21
CA TYR A 14 -20.70 15.03 -1.85
C TYR A 14 -20.75 13.90 -0.83
N LYS A 15 -21.41 12.79 -1.17
CA LYS A 15 -21.33 11.54 -0.41
C LYS A 15 -20.37 10.59 -1.13
N VAL A 16 -19.37 10.08 -0.42
CA VAL A 16 -18.40 9.10 -0.94
C VAL A 16 -18.29 7.97 0.08
N GLY A 17 -18.76 6.77 -0.27
CA GLY A 17 -18.99 5.72 0.72
C GLY A 17 -19.96 6.20 1.81
N ASP A 18 -19.56 6.10 3.08
CA ASP A 18 -20.36 6.56 4.22
C ASP A 18 -20.00 7.98 4.72
N VAL A 19 -19.20 8.72 3.95
CA VAL A 19 -18.66 10.02 4.34
C VAL A 19 -19.27 11.16 3.52
N TYR A 20 -19.56 12.28 4.18
CA TYR A 20 -20.10 13.49 3.56
C TYR A 20 -19.06 14.62 3.55
N PHE A 21 -18.83 15.20 2.38
CA PHE A 21 -17.94 16.35 2.16
C PHE A 21 -18.76 17.57 1.74
N VAL A 22 -18.52 18.71 2.37
CA VAL A 22 -19.24 19.95 2.03
C VAL A 22 -18.65 20.57 0.77
N ARG A 23 -19.46 20.63 -0.30
CA ARG A 23 -19.13 21.37 -1.53
C ARG A 23 -19.44 22.86 -1.38
N ASP A 24 -20.65 23.16 -0.89
CA ASP A 24 -21.08 24.54 -0.58
C ASP A 24 -21.85 24.58 0.76
N GLY A 25 -21.69 25.68 1.50
CA GLY A 25 -22.41 25.91 2.75
C GLY A 25 -21.62 25.63 4.03
N ASN A 26 -20.28 25.60 3.97
CA ASN A 26 -19.41 25.40 5.15
C ASN A 26 -19.76 26.36 6.31
N HIS A 27 -20.04 27.63 6.03
CA HIS A 27 -20.48 28.58 7.06
C HIS A 27 -21.82 28.18 7.69
N ARG A 28 -22.79 27.71 6.89
CA ARG A 28 -24.10 27.25 7.38
C ARG A 28 -23.94 26.00 8.26
N VAL A 29 -23.06 25.07 7.88
CA VAL A 29 -22.71 23.90 8.69
C VAL A 29 -22.08 24.32 10.03
N SER A 30 -21.15 25.27 10.01
CA SER A 30 -20.52 25.80 11.23
C SER A 30 -21.52 26.47 12.18
N VAL A 31 -22.43 27.29 11.64
CA VAL A 31 -23.50 27.93 12.43
C VAL A 31 -24.46 26.88 13.00
N ALA A 32 -24.88 25.90 12.20
CA ALA A 32 -25.73 24.81 12.66
C ALA A 32 -25.07 24.02 13.81
N ARG A 33 -23.77 23.73 13.70
CA ARG A 33 -22.99 23.10 14.78
C ARG A 33 -22.93 23.96 16.04
N ALA A 34 -22.65 25.25 15.91
CA ALA A 34 -22.60 26.18 17.05
C ALA A 34 -23.96 26.26 17.78
N ASN A 35 -25.06 26.19 17.01
CA ASN A 35 -26.42 26.16 17.53
C ASN A 35 -26.88 24.77 18.02
N LYS A 36 -25.98 23.77 18.04
CA LYS A 36 -26.27 22.38 18.42
C LYS A 36 -27.42 21.74 17.63
N ALA A 37 -27.63 22.19 16.40
CA ALA A 37 -28.62 21.58 15.51
C ALA A 37 -28.22 20.14 15.23
N LYS A 38 -29.17 19.20 15.36
CA LYS A 38 -28.92 17.78 15.09
C LYS A 38 -28.86 17.45 13.60
N THR A 39 -29.52 18.25 12.78
CA THR A 39 -29.69 18.04 11.34
C THR A 39 -29.59 19.37 10.58
N ILE A 40 -29.24 19.30 9.30
CA ILE A 40 -29.25 20.44 8.37
C ILE A 40 -29.77 19.95 7.01
N GLU A 41 -30.54 20.78 6.32
CA GLU A 41 -31.02 20.45 4.97
C GLU A 41 -29.86 20.47 3.97
N ALA A 42 -29.78 19.45 3.12
CA ALA A 42 -28.69 19.27 2.18
C ALA A 42 -29.16 18.69 0.84
N SER A 43 -28.57 19.16 -0.25
CA SER A 43 -28.57 18.48 -1.55
C SER A 43 -27.32 17.61 -1.63
N VAL A 44 -27.49 16.31 -1.88
CA VAL A 44 -26.41 15.32 -1.82
C VAL A 44 -26.17 14.71 -3.20
N THR A 45 -24.96 14.87 -3.73
CA THR A 45 -24.48 14.09 -4.88
C THR A 45 -23.67 12.91 -4.37
N GLU A 46 -24.13 11.69 -4.65
CA GLU A 46 -23.47 10.45 -4.23
C GLU A 46 -22.52 9.92 -5.31
N TYR A 47 -21.28 9.65 -4.93
CA TYR A 47 -20.29 8.95 -5.74
C TYR A 47 -20.15 7.52 -5.25
N GLN A 48 -20.45 6.57 -6.12
CA GLN A 48 -20.17 5.17 -5.86
C GLN A 48 -18.68 4.89 -6.06
N THR A 49 -18.00 4.49 -4.99
CA THR A 49 -16.62 4.03 -5.04
C THR A 49 -16.59 2.50 -5.02
N PRO A 50 -15.68 1.86 -5.78
CA PRO A 50 -15.51 0.41 -5.73
C PRO A 50 -14.89 -0.07 -4.40
N VAL A 51 -14.51 0.87 -3.53
CA VAL A 51 -13.94 0.64 -2.21
C VAL A 51 -14.86 1.18 -1.13
N GLU A 52 -14.97 0.45 -0.03
CA GLU A 52 -15.69 0.89 1.16
C GLU A 52 -14.86 1.95 1.89
N LEU A 53 -15.39 3.18 1.94
CA LEU A 53 -14.78 4.30 2.64
C LEU A 53 -15.64 4.68 3.83
N THR A 54 -15.00 4.77 4.99
CA THR A 54 -15.61 5.12 6.27
C THR A 54 -14.99 6.40 6.81
N SER A 55 -15.70 7.06 7.74
CA SER A 55 -15.21 8.29 8.37
C SER A 55 -14.01 8.09 9.29
N ALA A 56 -13.66 6.84 9.60
CA ALA A 56 -12.48 6.47 10.38
C ALA A 56 -11.22 6.29 9.51
N ASP A 57 -11.36 6.20 8.19
CA ASP A 57 -10.23 6.00 7.28
C ASP A 57 -9.34 7.25 7.22
N THR A 58 -8.04 7.04 7.38
CA THR A 58 -7.04 8.06 7.10
C THR A 58 -6.83 8.20 5.59
N LEU A 59 -6.13 9.27 5.17
CA LEU A 59 -5.75 9.43 3.76
C LEU A 59 -4.95 8.23 3.25
N ASP A 60 -4.06 7.67 4.08
CA ASP A 60 -3.26 6.50 3.71
C ASP A 60 -4.14 5.26 3.51
N ASP A 61 -5.14 5.06 4.37
CA ASP A 61 -6.10 3.95 4.24
C ASP A 61 -6.88 4.04 2.93
N ILE A 62 -7.36 5.25 2.59
CA ILE A 62 -8.06 5.51 1.32
C ILE A 62 -7.15 5.17 0.13
N LEU A 63 -5.89 5.60 0.17
CA LEU A 63 -4.92 5.32 -0.91
C LEU A 63 -4.56 3.83 -1.02
N ILE A 64 -4.48 3.12 0.10
CA ILE A 64 -4.23 1.67 0.14
C ILE A 64 -5.43 0.92 -0.47
N LYS A 65 -6.65 1.22 -0.02
CA LYS A 65 -7.89 0.63 -0.54
C LYS A 65 -8.04 0.87 -2.04
N SER A 66 -7.86 2.12 -2.48
CA SER A 66 -7.90 2.48 -3.90
C SER A 66 -6.82 1.74 -4.70
N GLY A 67 -5.61 1.66 -4.17
CA GLY A 67 -4.51 0.90 -4.79
C GLY A 67 -4.83 -0.58 -4.97
N GLN A 68 -5.42 -1.21 -3.95
CA GLN A 68 -5.84 -2.61 -4.00
C GLN A 68 -6.94 -2.83 -5.03
N SER A 69 -7.99 -2.01 -5.01
CA SER A 69 -9.09 -2.09 -5.98
C SER A 69 -8.57 -1.94 -7.41
N ASN A 70 -7.72 -0.96 -7.68
CA ASN A 70 -7.14 -0.76 -9.00
C ASN A 70 -6.27 -1.95 -9.43
N PHE A 71 -5.51 -2.54 -8.50
CA PHE A 71 -4.72 -3.73 -8.77
C PHE A 71 -5.59 -4.94 -9.13
N LEU A 72 -6.63 -5.22 -8.36
CA LEU A 72 -7.53 -6.34 -8.63
C LEU A 72 -8.32 -6.13 -9.92
N GLN A 73 -8.79 -4.91 -10.19
CA GLN A 73 -9.45 -4.59 -11.46
C GLN A 73 -8.52 -4.79 -12.67
N ALA A 74 -7.25 -4.39 -12.56
CA ALA A 74 -6.29 -4.51 -13.65
C ALA A 74 -5.81 -5.96 -13.88
N THR A 75 -5.73 -6.77 -12.83
CA THR A 75 -5.13 -8.11 -12.89
C THR A 75 -6.14 -9.25 -12.88
N HIS A 76 -7.36 -8.99 -12.40
CA HIS A 76 -8.39 -9.99 -12.10
C HIS A 76 -7.89 -11.12 -11.19
N LEU A 77 -6.87 -10.85 -10.36
CA LEU A 77 -6.21 -11.88 -9.56
C LEU A 77 -7.18 -12.51 -8.54
N ASP A 78 -8.15 -11.75 -8.04
CA ASP A 78 -9.25 -12.22 -7.19
C ASP A 78 -10.08 -13.33 -7.84
N ARG A 79 -10.19 -13.33 -9.17
CA ARG A 79 -10.91 -14.37 -9.93
C ARG A 79 -9.98 -15.49 -10.38
N LEU A 80 -8.77 -15.13 -10.81
CA LEU A 80 -7.78 -16.09 -11.31
C LEU A 80 -7.21 -16.95 -10.17
N ARG A 81 -7.07 -16.39 -8.97
CA ARG A 81 -6.56 -17.04 -7.75
C ARG A 81 -7.42 -16.61 -6.56
N PRO A 82 -8.59 -17.22 -6.33
CA PRO A 82 -9.51 -16.82 -5.27
C PRO A 82 -8.90 -16.86 -3.85
N ASP A 83 -7.95 -17.77 -3.62
CA ASP A 83 -7.26 -17.93 -2.33
C ASP A 83 -6.11 -16.92 -2.12
N GLN A 84 -5.93 -15.95 -3.01
CA GLN A 84 -4.89 -14.94 -2.88
C GLN A 84 -5.14 -14.05 -1.65
N ASP A 85 -4.07 -13.72 -0.93
CA ASP A 85 -4.11 -12.83 0.26
C ASP A 85 -3.10 -11.67 0.14
N ILE A 86 -3.04 -11.05 -1.04
CA ILE A 86 -2.16 -9.90 -1.26
C ILE A 86 -2.75 -8.67 -0.59
N ARG A 87 -2.20 -8.34 0.59
CA ARG A 87 -2.53 -7.15 1.37
C ARG A 87 -1.30 -6.30 1.59
N LEU A 88 -1.28 -5.04 1.14
CA LEU A 88 -0.17 -4.11 1.37
C LEU A 88 -0.57 -3.05 2.40
N THR A 89 0.38 -2.64 3.24
CA THR A 89 0.14 -1.69 4.34
C THR A 89 0.65 -0.27 4.07
N ASN A 90 1.28 -0.03 2.92
CA ASN A 90 1.75 1.29 2.53
C ASN A 90 1.11 1.75 1.22
N PRO A 91 0.74 3.05 1.11
CA PRO A 91 0.22 3.62 -0.12
C PRO A 91 1.16 3.42 -1.32
N GLY A 92 0.57 3.26 -2.50
CA GLY A 92 1.30 3.20 -3.78
C GLY A 92 2.02 1.87 -4.08
N ARG A 93 2.14 0.94 -3.13
CA ARG A 93 2.86 -0.34 -3.33
C ARG A 93 2.21 -1.26 -4.36
N TYR A 94 0.90 -1.19 -4.55
CA TYR A 94 0.21 -1.97 -5.59
C TYR A 94 0.67 -1.63 -7.02
N LYS A 95 1.04 -0.37 -7.29
CA LYS A 95 1.62 0.02 -8.59
C LYS A 95 2.93 -0.71 -8.87
N ARG A 96 3.69 -1.05 -7.83
CA ARG A 96 4.92 -1.81 -7.96
C ARG A 96 4.64 -3.26 -8.36
N LEU A 97 3.61 -3.89 -7.78
CA LEU A 97 3.21 -5.24 -8.17
C LEU A 97 2.80 -5.30 -9.65
N LEU A 98 2.05 -4.30 -10.13
CA LEU A 98 1.74 -4.18 -11.55
C LEU A 98 3.01 -4.11 -12.42
N ALA A 99 3.97 -3.27 -12.02
CA ALA A 99 5.24 -3.15 -12.75
C ALA A 99 6.05 -4.47 -12.74
N ASP A 100 5.99 -5.23 -11.65
CA ASP A 100 6.65 -6.53 -11.55
C ASP A 100 5.96 -7.58 -12.45
N ILE A 101 4.62 -7.59 -12.52
CA ILE A 101 3.86 -8.44 -13.46
C ILE A 101 4.20 -8.08 -14.91
N SER A 102 4.21 -6.79 -15.26
CA SER A 102 4.57 -6.35 -16.62
C SER A 102 6.00 -6.74 -16.99
N ARG A 103 6.95 -6.63 -16.04
CA ARG A 103 8.33 -7.07 -16.25
C ARG A 103 8.41 -8.59 -16.43
N HIS A 104 7.68 -9.35 -15.62
CA HIS A 104 7.60 -10.81 -15.73
C HIS A 104 7.05 -11.24 -17.09
N LYS A 105 5.98 -10.58 -17.55
CA LYS A 105 5.42 -10.78 -18.90
C LYS A 105 6.50 -10.61 -19.96
N TYR A 106 7.15 -9.45 -19.98
CA TYR A 106 8.17 -9.12 -20.97
C TYR A 106 9.28 -10.18 -21.06
N PHE A 107 9.85 -10.60 -19.92
CA PHE A 107 10.90 -11.62 -19.92
C PHE A 107 10.38 -12.98 -20.38
N LYS A 108 9.17 -13.37 -19.97
CA LYS A 108 8.59 -14.65 -20.38
C LYS A 108 8.33 -14.72 -21.88
N GLU A 109 7.88 -13.61 -22.48
CA GLU A 109 7.67 -13.51 -23.92
C GLU A 109 8.98 -13.62 -24.70
N LEU A 110 10.05 -13.04 -24.17
CA LEU A 110 11.39 -13.18 -24.74
C LEU A 110 11.88 -14.64 -24.67
N GLU A 111 11.67 -15.31 -23.54
CA GLU A 111 12.07 -16.72 -23.34
C GLU A 111 11.31 -17.69 -24.26
N CYS A 112 9.97 -17.54 -24.38
CA CYS A 112 9.17 -18.42 -25.23
C CYS A 112 9.15 -18.00 -26.71
N SER A 113 9.70 -16.83 -27.05
CA SER A 113 9.56 -16.20 -28.36
C SER A 113 8.11 -16.13 -28.84
N CYS A 114 7.20 -15.82 -27.90
CA CYS A 114 5.75 -15.87 -28.10
C CYS A 114 5.08 -14.75 -27.29
N GLU A 115 3.95 -14.22 -27.78
CA GLU A 115 3.15 -13.29 -26.99
C GLU A 115 2.26 -14.07 -26.01
N ILE A 116 2.15 -13.59 -24.77
CA ILE A 116 1.25 -14.16 -23.76
C ILE A 116 0.21 -13.13 -23.34
N SER A 117 -0.96 -13.60 -22.96
CA SER A 117 -2.01 -12.73 -22.44
C SER A 117 -1.63 -12.10 -21.09
N CYS A 118 -2.27 -10.98 -20.76
CA CYS A 118 -2.10 -10.36 -19.44
C CYS A 118 -2.48 -11.33 -18.30
N GLN A 119 -3.56 -12.10 -18.47
CA GLN A 119 -4.02 -13.06 -17.47
C GLN A 119 -3.01 -14.19 -17.26
N GLU A 120 -2.42 -14.72 -18.32
CA GLU A 120 -1.34 -15.73 -18.22
C GLU A 120 -0.10 -15.17 -17.53
N ALA A 121 0.25 -13.91 -17.78
CA ALA A 121 1.35 -13.25 -17.10
C ALA A 121 1.07 -13.08 -15.60
N VAL A 122 -0.14 -12.64 -15.22
CA VAL A 122 -0.57 -12.50 -13.82
C VAL A 122 -0.49 -13.84 -13.10
N VAL A 123 -1.07 -14.90 -13.68
CA VAL A 123 -1.05 -16.26 -13.13
C VAL A 123 0.38 -16.76 -12.98
N SER A 124 1.18 -16.62 -14.04
CA SER A 124 2.57 -17.08 -14.03
C SER A 124 3.40 -16.34 -13.00
N TRP A 125 3.23 -15.03 -12.86
CA TRP A 125 3.93 -14.23 -11.85
C TRP A 125 3.53 -14.67 -10.44
N TYR A 126 2.24 -14.83 -10.19
CA TYR A 126 1.74 -15.24 -8.88
C TYR A 126 2.30 -16.61 -8.47
N ASP A 127 2.18 -17.62 -9.35
CA ASP A 127 2.55 -19.00 -9.04
C ASP A 127 4.07 -19.24 -9.04
N LYS A 128 4.83 -18.55 -9.91
CA LYS A 128 6.26 -18.84 -10.15
C LYS A 128 7.22 -17.81 -9.56
N VAL A 129 6.74 -16.64 -9.16
CA VAL A 129 7.57 -15.57 -8.60
C VAL A 129 7.12 -15.21 -7.20
N TYR A 130 5.85 -14.82 -7.04
CA TYR A 130 5.33 -14.34 -5.75
C TYR A 130 5.24 -15.47 -4.72
N MET A 131 4.49 -16.54 -5.01
CA MET A 131 4.22 -17.62 -4.06
C MET A 131 5.47 -18.38 -3.60
N PRO A 132 6.46 -18.70 -4.46
CA PRO A 132 7.70 -19.33 -3.99
C PRO A 132 8.44 -18.47 -2.94
N LEU A 133 8.47 -17.15 -3.11
CA LEU A 133 9.09 -16.25 -2.13
C LEU A 133 8.27 -16.18 -0.84
N ILE A 134 6.94 -16.14 -0.95
CA ILE A 134 6.05 -16.17 0.23
C ILE A 134 6.21 -17.47 1.01
N ASN A 135 6.32 -18.60 0.33
CA ASN A 135 6.52 -19.90 0.99
C ASN A 135 7.85 -19.93 1.76
N GLU A 136 8.91 -19.31 1.23
CA GLU A 136 10.18 -19.19 1.94
C GLU A 136 10.07 -18.30 3.20
N ILE A 137 9.41 -17.14 3.08
CA ILE A 137 9.13 -16.24 4.21
C ILE A 137 8.34 -16.97 5.31
N ARG A 138 7.36 -17.79 4.92
CA ARG A 138 6.54 -18.62 5.83
C ARG A 138 7.37 -19.71 6.50
N ALA A 139 8.13 -20.48 5.74
CA ALA A 139 8.96 -21.57 6.24
C ALA A 139 9.95 -21.09 7.31
N ARG A 140 10.60 -19.94 7.06
CA ARG A 140 11.55 -19.31 7.99
C ARG A 140 10.89 -18.47 9.08
N LYS A 141 9.56 -18.35 9.08
CA LYS A 141 8.78 -17.56 10.04
C LYS A 141 9.24 -16.10 10.16
N ILE A 142 9.73 -15.52 9.06
CA ILE A 142 10.37 -14.19 9.06
C ILE A 142 9.39 -13.09 9.44
N LEU A 143 8.12 -13.25 9.07
CA LEU A 143 7.05 -12.31 9.40
C LEU A 143 6.95 -12.01 10.91
N LYS A 144 7.35 -12.96 11.78
CA LYS A 144 7.38 -12.74 13.24
C LYS A 144 8.29 -11.60 13.68
N ARG A 145 9.29 -11.24 12.85
CA ARG A 145 10.24 -10.15 13.11
C ARG A 145 9.71 -8.78 12.66
N PHE A 146 8.58 -8.75 11.95
CA PHE A 146 8.00 -7.54 11.35
C PHE A 146 6.54 -7.36 11.77
N PRO A 147 6.27 -7.01 13.04
CA PRO A 147 4.91 -6.82 13.53
C PRO A 147 4.19 -5.71 12.74
N GLY A 148 2.93 -5.97 12.38
CA GLY A 148 2.12 -5.03 11.60
C GLY A 148 2.42 -5.00 10.10
N ARG A 149 3.31 -5.87 9.60
CA ARG A 149 3.56 -6.06 8.16
C ARG A 149 2.94 -7.35 7.66
N THR A 150 2.69 -7.40 6.36
CA THR A 150 2.17 -8.58 5.67
C THR A 150 3.25 -9.27 4.84
N GLU A 151 2.92 -10.45 4.34
CA GLU A 151 3.76 -11.19 3.40
C GLU A 151 4.00 -10.40 2.10
N ALA A 152 2.98 -9.70 1.59
CA ALA A 152 3.12 -8.84 0.41
C ALA A 152 4.05 -7.64 0.67
N ASP A 153 4.02 -7.05 1.87
CA ASP A 153 4.95 -5.98 2.24
C ASP A 153 6.39 -6.50 2.18
N LEU A 154 6.65 -7.67 2.77
CA LEU A 154 7.99 -8.28 2.75
C LEU A 154 8.41 -8.66 1.32
N TYR A 155 7.52 -9.18 0.49
CA TYR A 155 7.80 -9.41 -0.93
C TYR A 155 8.25 -8.11 -1.62
N THR A 156 7.50 -7.01 -1.47
CA THR A 156 7.86 -5.74 -2.13
C THR A 156 9.17 -5.18 -1.60
N TRP A 157 9.46 -5.38 -0.32
CA TRP A 157 10.74 -5.01 0.28
C TRP A 157 11.89 -5.81 -0.33
N LEU A 158 11.75 -7.14 -0.41
CA LEU A 158 12.77 -8.04 -0.97
C LEU A 158 13.09 -7.71 -2.42
N VAL A 159 12.06 -7.48 -3.24
CA VAL A 159 12.25 -7.11 -4.66
C VAL A 159 12.98 -5.77 -4.81
N LEU A 160 12.69 -4.80 -3.94
CA LEU A 160 13.39 -3.52 -3.94
C LEU A 160 14.84 -3.64 -3.46
N HIS A 161 15.04 -4.38 -2.38
CA HIS A 161 16.36 -4.59 -1.79
C HIS A 161 17.28 -5.36 -2.72
N ARG A 162 16.76 -6.43 -3.33
CA ARG A 162 17.45 -7.19 -4.39
C ARG A 162 17.90 -6.30 -5.54
N ALA A 163 17.01 -5.45 -6.06
CA ALA A 163 17.35 -4.54 -7.16
C ALA A 163 18.41 -3.50 -6.76
N ALA A 164 18.49 -3.14 -5.48
CA ALA A 164 19.54 -2.28 -4.95
C ALA A 164 20.87 -3.03 -4.81
N LEU A 165 20.86 -4.26 -4.27
CA LEU A 165 22.03 -5.11 -4.13
C LEU A 165 22.63 -5.51 -5.48
N GLU A 166 21.82 -5.86 -6.47
CA GLU A 166 22.27 -6.19 -7.84
C GLU A 166 23.00 -5.01 -8.51
N LYS A 167 22.65 -3.76 -8.16
CA LYS A 167 23.36 -2.56 -8.64
C LYS A 167 24.70 -2.33 -7.94
N VAL A 168 24.81 -2.73 -6.67
CA VAL A 168 26.02 -2.50 -5.85
C VAL A 168 27.06 -3.59 -6.09
N TYR A 169 26.65 -4.86 -6.23
CA TYR A 169 27.57 -6.00 -6.27
C TYR A 169 27.97 -6.48 -7.68
N GLY A 170 27.28 -6.03 -8.73
CA GLY A 170 27.59 -6.42 -10.11
C GLY A 170 27.12 -7.85 -10.47
N MET A 171 26.19 -7.89 -11.43
CA MET A 171 25.66 -9.04 -12.19
C MET A 171 25.68 -10.44 -11.55
N GLY A 172 24.56 -10.76 -10.90
CA GLY A 172 24.11 -12.13 -10.65
C GLY A 172 22.71 -12.13 -10.04
N ARG A 173 21.85 -13.06 -10.46
CA ARG A 173 20.53 -13.26 -9.83
C ARG A 173 20.77 -13.73 -8.39
N ILE A 174 20.69 -12.84 -7.39
CA ILE A 174 20.88 -13.23 -5.99
C ILE A 174 19.85 -14.34 -5.63
N PRO A 175 20.29 -15.54 -5.20
CA PRO A 175 19.38 -16.59 -4.78
C PRO A 175 18.36 -16.09 -3.76
N ASN A 176 17.14 -16.62 -3.81
CA ASN A 176 16.10 -16.18 -2.88
C ASN A 176 16.53 -16.38 -1.42
N ASP A 177 17.29 -17.43 -1.13
CA ASP A 177 17.81 -17.73 0.21
C ASP A 177 18.67 -16.61 0.79
N ASP A 178 19.55 -16.02 -0.02
CA ASP A 178 20.47 -14.97 0.42
C ASP A 178 19.72 -13.64 0.67
N VAL A 179 18.77 -13.29 -0.20
CA VAL A 179 17.94 -12.07 -0.02
C VAL A 179 17.05 -12.20 1.21
N VAL A 180 16.55 -13.41 1.46
CA VAL A 180 15.67 -13.72 2.60
C VAL A 180 16.45 -13.73 3.92
N GLU A 181 17.69 -14.25 3.94
CA GLU A 181 18.59 -14.13 5.10
C GLU A 181 18.95 -12.67 5.39
N ASP A 182 19.24 -11.87 4.36
CA ASP A 182 19.56 -10.46 4.54
C ASP A 182 18.34 -9.66 5.07
N LEU A 183 17.14 -9.93 4.54
CA LEU A 183 15.89 -9.40 5.11
C LEU A 183 15.74 -9.78 6.60
N ALA A 184 16.04 -11.03 6.93
CA ALA A 184 16.00 -11.47 8.30
C ALA A 184 16.99 -10.63 9.13
N ALA A 185 18.24 -10.47 8.69
CA ALA A 185 19.27 -9.68 9.37
C ALA A 185 18.89 -8.19 9.55
N GLU A 186 18.24 -7.58 8.56
CA GLU A 186 17.85 -6.16 8.57
C GLU A 186 16.57 -5.81 9.36
N ALA A 187 15.89 -6.81 9.95
CA ALA A 187 14.66 -6.58 10.70
C ALA A 187 14.80 -5.42 11.72
N PRO A 188 13.83 -4.47 11.76
CA PRO A 188 13.96 -3.29 12.58
C PRO A 188 14.14 -3.70 14.04
N ALA A 189 15.26 -3.29 14.59
CA ALA A 189 15.52 -3.28 16.01
C ALA A 189 14.29 -2.70 16.73
N SER A 190 13.63 -3.53 17.58
CA SER A 190 12.53 -3.17 18.48
C SER A 190 12.70 -1.72 19.02
N PRO A 191 11.61 -0.96 19.28
CA PRO A 191 11.66 0.43 19.77
C PRO A 191 12.67 0.67 20.91
N VAL A 192 12.95 -0.36 21.70
CA VAL A 192 13.95 -0.41 22.78
C VAL A 192 15.39 -0.15 22.28
N LYS A 193 15.79 -0.66 21.11
CA LYS A 193 17.15 -0.49 20.55
C LYS A 193 17.40 0.90 19.93
N LYS A 194 16.36 1.67 19.58
CA LYS A 194 16.52 3.07 19.15
C LYS A 194 17.00 3.96 20.29
N ILE A 195 16.51 3.72 21.51
CA ILE A 195 16.92 4.45 22.72
C ILE A 195 18.37 4.08 23.08
N GLU A 196 18.73 2.80 22.96
CA GLU A 196 20.07 2.29 23.22
C GLU A 196 21.14 2.88 22.27
N ARG A 197 20.83 2.97 20.96
CA ARG A 197 21.70 3.61 19.96
C ARG A 197 21.84 5.12 20.19
N ALA A 198 20.78 5.80 20.63
CA ALA A 198 20.83 7.24 20.93
C ALA A 198 21.70 7.54 22.15
N ILE A 199 21.67 6.68 23.17
CA ILE A 199 22.50 6.80 24.37
C ILE A 199 23.97 6.48 24.06
N LYS A 200 24.26 5.41 23.30
CA LYS A 200 25.64 5.09 22.85
C LYS A 200 26.26 6.18 21.98
N ARG A 201 25.47 6.84 21.12
CA ARG A 201 25.97 7.91 20.22
C ARG A 201 26.30 9.22 20.96
N ARG A 202 25.71 9.46 22.14
CA ARG A 202 26.11 10.59 23.00
C ARG A 202 27.36 10.31 23.85
N LEU A 203 27.81 9.06 23.91
CA LEU A 203 28.92 8.64 24.77
C LEU A 203 30.22 8.31 24.01
N ASN A 204 30.24 8.30 22.67
CA ASN A 204 31.46 8.04 21.91
C ASN A 204 31.50 8.77 20.54
N PRO A 205 32.09 9.98 20.46
CA PRO A 205 32.18 10.77 19.23
C PRO A 205 33.51 10.50 18.50
N GLY A 206 33.71 9.30 17.97
CA GLY A 206 34.95 8.98 17.25
C GLY A 206 34.90 7.68 16.47
N SER A 207 34.44 7.74 15.22
CA SER A 207 34.87 6.87 14.11
C SER A 207 34.03 7.16 12.85
N LEU A 208 34.54 8.04 12.00
CA LEU A 208 34.26 8.05 10.57
C LEU A 208 35.50 7.48 9.87
N PRO A 209 35.40 6.56 8.91
CA PRO A 209 36.53 6.19 8.07
C PRO A 209 36.82 7.33 7.07
N PRO A 210 38.10 7.54 6.66
CA PRO A 210 38.48 8.62 5.75
C PRO A 210 37.99 8.35 4.30
N PRO A 211 37.89 9.40 3.46
CA PRO A 211 37.47 9.26 2.08
C PRO A 211 38.57 8.58 1.24
N VAL A 212 38.14 7.81 0.25
CA VAL A 212 39.03 7.21 -0.77
C VAL A 212 39.05 8.15 -1.96
N ASP A 213 40.25 8.44 -2.46
CA ASP A 213 40.55 9.34 -3.60
C ASP A 213 39.81 8.97 -4.90
#